data_AF-A0A3B6TLF5-F1
#
_entry.id   AF-A0A3B6TLF5-F1
#
_cell.length_a   1.000
_cell.length_b   1.000
_cell.length_c   1.000
_cell.angle_alpha   90.00
_cell.angle_beta   90.00
_cell.angle_gamma   90.00
#
_symmetry.space_group_name_H-M   'P 1'
#
loop_
_entity.id
_entity.type
_entity.pdbx_description
1 polymer ?
#
loop_
_entity_poly.entity_id
_entity_poly.type
_entity_poly.pdbx_seq_one_letter_code
_entity_poly.pdbx_strand_id
1 'polypeptide(L)'
;MLYIMGNLEDINGEYVLVGVDMEGKVWKTIRVPYGSKFGTIGLSQGCLHYVVAPVNNNNEILVSEIALWCLKDCDSKQWVLKHTASIDTLMSMTEEKYRVVEIHPDCDTIFLARYGGDTLVSYDMWHQKVGCIINLEKNSVQKFLPYVPVFSEPLADAEG
;
A
#
# COMPACT_ATOMS: atom_id res chain seq x y z
N MET A 1 -14.92 3.19 -8.98
CA MET A 1 -14.94 2.79 -7.55
C MET A 1 -13.70 3.39 -6.92
N LEU A 2 -13.86 4.19 -5.88
CA LEU A 2 -12.77 4.71 -5.04
C LEU A 2 -12.47 3.69 -3.94
N TYR A 3 -11.19 3.43 -3.68
CA TYR A 3 -10.77 2.53 -2.61
C TYR A 3 -10.00 3.28 -1.54
N ILE A 4 -10.38 3.07 -0.28
CA ILE A 4 -9.77 3.75 0.87
C ILE A 4 -9.49 2.70 1.94
N MET A 5 -8.30 2.77 2.53
CA MET A 5 -7.96 2.04 3.75
C MET A 5 -8.35 2.86 4.96
N GLY A 6 -9.07 2.26 5.90
CA GLY A 6 -9.53 2.93 7.11
C GLY A 6 -9.60 1.99 8.30
N ASN A 7 -9.50 2.58 9.48
CA ASN A 7 -9.78 1.88 10.74
C ASN A 7 -11.28 1.98 11.02
N LEU A 8 -11.94 0.84 11.25
CA LEU A 8 -13.36 0.83 11.63
C LEU A 8 -13.50 0.40 13.09
N GLU A 9 -13.99 1.29 13.95
CA GLU A 9 -14.21 0.99 15.38
C GLU A 9 -15.17 -0.19 15.58
N ASP A 10 -16.19 -0.31 14.72
CA ASP A 10 -17.15 -1.42 14.73
C ASP A 10 -16.52 -2.80 14.44
N ILE A 11 -15.29 -2.85 13.94
CA ILE A 11 -14.55 -4.09 13.65
C ILE A 11 -13.30 -4.17 14.54
N ASN A 12 -13.47 -3.92 15.85
CA ASN A 12 -12.42 -4.05 16.85
C ASN A 12 -11.15 -3.21 16.55
N GLY A 13 -11.31 -2.11 15.81
CA GLY A 13 -10.18 -1.28 15.39
C GLY A 13 -9.24 -1.96 14.39
N GLU A 14 -9.73 -2.91 13.58
CA GLU A 14 -8.96 -3.44 12.45
C GLU A 14 -8.99 -2.46 11.27
N TYR A 15 -7.89 -2.46 10.50
CA TYR A 15 -7.86 -1.75 9.22
C TYR A 15 -8.55 -2.60 8.15
N VAL A 16 -9.42 -1.98 7.38
CA VAL A 16 -10.18 -2.60 6.31
C VAL A 16 -10.10 -1.76 5.04
N LEU A 17 -10.38 -2.40 3.91
CA LEU A 17 -10.55 -1.75 2.64
C LEU A 17 -12.03 -1.40 2.44
N VAL A 18 -12.32 -0.14 2.15
CA VAL A 18 -13.66 0.32 1.78
C VAL A 18 -13.63 0.72 0.30
N GLY A 19 -14.44 0.04 -0.51
CA GLY A 19 -14.72 0.44 -1.89
C GLY A 19 -16.01 1.25 -1.95
N VAL A 20 -15.98 2.43 -2.55
CA VAL A 20 -17.13 3.34 -2.70
C VAL A 20 -17.36 3.62 -4.19
N ASP A 21 -18.61 3.57 -4.65
CA ASP A 21 -18.91 3.95 -6.03
C ASP A 21 -18.67 5.46 -6.26
N MET A 22 -18.65 5.89 -7.53
CA MET A 22 -18.36 7.31 -7.83
C MET A 22 -19.49 8.24 -7.38
N GLU A 23 -20.69 7.72 -7.12
CA GLU A 23 -21.85 8.50 -6.67
C GLU A 23 -21.94 8.57 -5.13
N GLY A 24 -21.10 7.83 -4.40
CA GLY A 24 -21.14 7.67 -2.96
C GLY A 24 -22.32 6.85 -2.43
N LYS A 25 -23.04 6.10 -3.29
CA LYS A 25 -24.30 5.42 -2.91
C LYS A 25 -24.09 3.99 -2.45
N VAL A 26 -23.15 3.30 -3.08
CA VAL A 26 -22.80 1.92 -2.76
C VAL A 26 -21.41 1.89 -2.15
N TRP A 27 -21.31 1.38 -0.93
CA TRP A 27 -20.04 1.02 -0.30
C TRP A 27 -19.92 -0.48 -0.10
N LYS A 28 -18.68 -0.99 -0.09
CA LYS A 28 -18.34 -2.37 0.24
C LYS A 28 -17.16 -2.39 1.18
N THR A 29 -17.35 -3.00 2.35
CA THR A 29 -16.25 -3.31 3.27
C THR A 29 -15.64 -4.67 2.91
N ILE A 30 -14.33 -4.69 2.76
CA ILE A 30 -13.49 -5.84 2.41
C ILE A 30 -12.42 -5.95 3.50
N ARG A 31 -12.36 -7.11 4.17
CA ARG A 31 -11.28 -7.39 5.12
C ARG A 31 -9.97 -7.54 4.37
N VAL A 32 -8.89 -6.97 4.89
CA VAL A 32 -7.54 -7.17 4.37
C VAL A 32 -6.79 -8.20 5.22
N PRO A 33 -5.84 -8.95 4.64
CA PRO A 33 -4.93 -9.80 5.42
C PRO A 33 -4.12 -8.94 6.38
N TYR A 34 -4.02 -9.32 7.66
CA TYR A 34 -3.22 -8.59 8.66
C TYR A 34 -3.52 -7.07 8.70
N GLY A 35 -4.80 -6.70 8.88
CA GLY A 35 -5.23 -5.30 8.90
C GLY A 35 -4.41 -4.44 9.87
N SER A 36 -3.57 -3.57 9.32
CA SER A 36 -2.63 -2.74 10.07
C SER A 36 -2.56 -1.31 9.52
N LYS A 37 -2.17 -0.36 10.38
CA LYS A 37 -1.88 1.03 10.00
C LYS A 37 -0.69 1.18 9.06
N PHE A 38 0.14 0.14 8.93
CA PHE A 38 1.28 0.10 8.02
C PHE A 38 0.97 -0.64 6.71
N GLY A 39 -0.29 -0.98 6.48
CA GLY A 39 -0.76 -1.47 5.19
C GLY A 39 -0.96 -0.33 4.20
N THR A 40 -0.53 -0.53 2.96
CA THR A 40 -0.75 0.40 1.84
C THR A 40 -1.50 -0.31 0.73
N ILE A 41 -2.39 0.41 0.04
CA ILE A 41 -3.05 -0.05 -1.17
C ILE A 41 -2.56 0.74 -2.38
N GLY A 42 -2.62 0.12 -3.54
CA GLY A 42 -2.35 0.78 -4.80
C GLY A 42 -2.85 -0.04 -5.97
N LEU A 43 -3.30 0.65 -7.02
CA LEU A 43 -3.61 0.01 -8.30
C LEU A 43 -2.31 -0.13 -9.06
N SER A 44 -1.95 -1.34 -9.50
CA SER A 44 -0.82 -1.55 -10.39
C SER A 44 -1.17 -2.64 -11.41
N GLN A 45 -0.83 -2.42 -12.68
CA GLN A 45 -1.13 -3.34 -13.79
C GLN A 45 -2.62 -3.78 -13.86
N GLY A 46 -3.53 -2.86 -13.54
CA GLY A 46 -4.98 -3.13 -13.53
C GLY A 46 -5.47 -3.96 -12.34
N CYS A 47 -4.60 -4.31 -11.40
CA CYS A 47 -4.94 -5.06 -10.19
C CYS A 47 -4.84 -4.17 -8.95
N LEU A 48 -5.81 -4.30 -8.03
CA LEU A 48 -5.70 -3.67 -6.72
C LEU A 48 -4.81 -4.50 -5.82
N HIS A 49 -3.71 -3.90 -5.41
CA HIS A 49 -2.72 -4.50 -4.53
C HIS A 49 -2.83 -3.95 -3.11
N TYR A 50 -2.47 -4.81 -2.16
CA TYR A 50 -2.31 -4.47 -0.75
C TYR A 50 -0.97 -5.02 -0.27
N VAL A 51 -0.15 -4.14 0.31
CA VAL A 51 1.16 -4.51 0.85
C VAL A 51 1.18 -4.14 2.31
N VAL A 52 1.65 -5.06 3.16
CA VAL A 52 1.73 -4.84 4.60
C VAL A 52 3.01 -5.42 5.16
N ALA A 53 3.57 -4.74 6.16
CA ALA A 53 4.63 -5.27 7.01
C ALA A 53 4.02 -5.97 8.25
N PRO A 54 4.56 -7.12 8.69
CA PRO A 54 4.02 -7.83 9.84
C PRO A 54 4.21 -7.01 11.12
N VAL A 55 3.13 -6.91 11.90
CA VAL A 55 3.09 -6.20 13.17
C VAL A 55 2.80 -7.12 14.34
N ASN A 56 3.25 -6.73 15.53
CA ASN A 56 2.82 -7.33 16.79
C ASN A 56 1.45 -6.79 17.25
N ASN A 57 0.95 -7.32 18.36
CA ASN A 57 -0.31 -6.88 18.98
C ASN A 57 -0.29 -5.40 19.43
N ASN A 58 0.89 -4.80 19.60
CA ASN A 58 1.05 -3.38 19.91
C ASN A 58 1.10 -2.51 18.65
N ASN A 59 0.88 -3.11 17.47
CA ASN A 59 0.92 -2.44 16.18
C ASN A 59 2.28 -1.78 15.92
N GLU A 60 3.34 -2.53 16.20
CA GLU A 60 4.73 -2.21 15.91
C GLU A 60 5.28 -3.20 14.89
N ILE A 61 6.04 -2.71 13.92
CA ILE A 61 6.70 -3.53 12.90
C ILE A 61 7.69 -4.46 13.60
N LEU A 62 7.55 -5.76 13.37
CA LEU A 62 8.36 -6.81 13.99
C LEU A 62 9.67 -7.02 13.23
N VAL A 63 9.56 -7.18 11.93
CA VAL A 63 10.66 -7.46 10.99
C VAL A 63 10.42 -6.68 9.72
N SER A 64 11.50 -6.40 8.97
CA SER A 64 11.40 -5.81 7.64
C SER A 64 11.03 -6.84 6.58
N GLU A 65 9.92 -7.53 6.80
CA GLU A 65 9.26 -8.34 5.79
C GLU A 65 8.08 -7.57 5.20
N ILE A 66 7.80 -7.77 3.92
CA ILE A 66 6.57 -7.31 3.28
C ILE A 66 5.83 -8.49 2.67
N ALA A 67 4.50 -8.47 2.75
CA ALA A 67 3.63 -9.39 2.05
C ALA A 67 2.79 -8.62 1.03
N LEU A 68 2.91 -8.95 -0.26
CA LEU A 68 2.08 -8.41 -1.33
C LEU A 68 0.89 -9.32 -1.59
N TRP A 69 -0.29 -8.72 -1.52
CA TRP A 69 -1.56 -9.35 -1.84
C TRP A 69 -2.20 -8.66 -3.04
N CYS A 70 -2.88 -9.43 -3.87
CA CYS A 70 -3.68 -8.94 -4.98
C CYS A 70 -5.15 -9.28 -4.71
N LEU A 71 -6.04 -8.31 -4.88
CA LEU A 71 -7.48 -8.56 -4.82
C LEU A 71 -7.88 -9.32 -6.08
N LYS A 72 -8.50 -10.50 -5.92
CA LYS A 72 -8.90 -11.35 -7.06
C LYS A 72 -9.99 -10.69 -7.89
N ASP A 73 -11.03 -10.23 -7.20
CA ASP A 73 -12.13 -9.43 -7.74
C ASP A 73 -12.87 -8.75 -6.59
N CYS A 74 -13.61 -7.69 -6.89
CA CYS A 74 -14.28 -6.87 -5.88
C CYS A 74 -15.50 -7.53 -5.25
N ASP A 75 -16.07 -8.54 -5.89
CA ASP A 75 -17.30 -9.19 -5.46
C ASP A 75 -17.02 -10.39 -4.54
N SER A 76 -15.96 -11.14 -4.81
CA SER A 76 -15.48 -12.24 -4.00
C SER A 76 -14.87 -11.76 -2.70
N LYS A 77 -14.36 -10.52 -2.65
CA LYS A 77 -13.65 -9.94 -1.50
C LYS A 77 -12.43 -10.79 -1.08
N GLN A 78 -11.87 -11.57 -2.01
CA GLN A 78 -10.77 -12.49 -1.75
C GLN A 78 -9.42 -11.89 -2.14
N TRP A 79 -8.47 -11.98 -1.21
CA TRP A 79 -7.08 -11.62 -1.43
C TRP A 79 -6.24 -12.85 -1.74
N VAL A 80 -5.32 -12.72 -2.69
CA VAL A 80 -4.38 -13.76 -3.08
C VAL A 80 -2.96 -13.27 -2.78
N LEU A 81 -2.21 -14.03 -1.99
CA LEU A 81 -0.80 -13.74 -1.72
C LEU A 81 0.00 -13.92 -3.01
N LYS A 82 0.75 -12.90 -3.40
CA LYS A 82 1.61 -12.92 -4.59
C LYS A 82 3.05 -13.25 -4.22
N HIS A 83 3.59 -12.56 -3.21
CA HIS A 83 4.95 -12.80 -2.72
C HIS A 83 5.11 -12.28 -1.30
N THR A 84 6.15 -12.78 -0.63
CA THR A 84 6.72 -12.21 0.58
C THR A 84 8.20 -11.89 0.33
N ALA A 85 8.71 -10.85 0.96
CA ALA A 85 10.11 -10.46 0.81
C ALA A 85 10.67 -9.90 2.11
N SER A 86 11.84 -10.40 2.51
CA SER A 86 12.64 -9.82 3.59
C SER A 86 13.54 -8.73 3.04
N ILE A 87 13.19 -7.48 3.31
CA ILE A 87 13.90 -6.29 2.85
C ILE A 87 15.29 -6.21 3.50
N ASP A 88 15.41 -6.57 4.78
CA ASP A 88 16.70 -6.65 5.49
C ASP A 88 17.66 -7.64 4.81
N THR A 89 17.15 -8.84 4.50
CA THR A 89 17.94 -9.87 3.80
C THR A 89 18.39 -9.38 2.42
N LEU A 90 17.50 -8.71 1.68
CA LEU A 90 17.81 -8.20 0.34
C LEU A 90 18.84 -7.07 0.36
N MET A 91 18.90 -6.28 1.43
CA MET A 91 19.88 -5.20 1.59
C MET A 91 21.15 -5.64 2.34
N SER A 92 21.21 -6.88 2.84
CA SER A 92 22.27 -7.33 3.75
C SER A 92 22.42 -6.41 4.98
N MET A 93 21.30 -5.86 5.45
CA MET A 93 21.22 -5.02 6.65
C MET A 93 20.53 -5.82 7.76
N THR A 94 20.82 -5.49 9.03
CA THR A 94 20.22 -6.16 10.19
C THR A 94 19.43 -5.16 11.03
N GLU A 95 18.24 -5.57 11.46
CA GLU A 95 17.42 -4.88 12.47
C GLU A 95 16.83 -3.53 12.05
N GLU A 96 16.87 -3.22 10.76
CA GLU A 96 16.16 -2.06 10.25
C GLU A 96 14.67 -2.37 10.15
N LYS A 97 13.83 -1.34 10.28
CA LYS A 97 12.37 -1.47 10.15
C LYS A 97 11.90 -0.60 9.02
N TYR A 98 11.25 -1.18 8.02
CA TYR A 98 10.68 -0.44 6.89
C TYR A 98 9.15 -0.51 6.93
N ARG A 99 8.50 0.63 6.67
CA ARG A 99 7.08 0.69 6.36
C ARG A 99 6.88 0.86 4.86
N VAL A 100 5.79 0.31 4.34
CA VAL A 100 5.34 0.59 2.98
C VAL A 100 4.78 2.00 2.93
N VAL A 101 5.09 2.75 1.88
CA VAL A 101 4.57 4.11 1.69
C VAL A 101 3.78 4.26 0.40
N GLU A 102 4.14 3.55 -0.66
CA GLU A 102 3.47 3.68 -1.96
C GLU A 102 3.70 2.45 -2.85
N ILE A 103 2.75 2.20 -3.75
CA ILE A 103 2.89 1.25 -4.86
C ILE A 103 2.78 2.07 -6.14
N HIS A 104 3.79 1.98 -7.01
CA HIS A 104 3.79 2.72 -8.27
C HIS A 104 2.65 2.22 -9.17
N PRO A 105 1.85 3.12 -9.78
CA PRO A 105 0.68 2.70 -10.53
C PRO A 105 0.99 1.95 -11.84
N ASP A 106 2.08 2.33 -12.50
CA ASP A 106 2.43 1.76 -13.81
C ASP A 106 3.61 0.79 -13.77
N CYS A 107 4.35 0.74 -12.66
CA CYS A 107 5.61 0.01 -12.56
C CYS A 107 5.49 -1.04 -11.47
N ASP A 108 6.23 -2.13 -11.61
CA ASP A 108 6.34 -3.18 -10.60
C ASP A 108 7.23 -2.73 -9.42
N THR A 109 6.91 -1.58 -8.80
CA THR A 109 7.76 -0.95 -7.79
C THR A 109 6.95 -0.58 -6.56
N ILE A 110 7.44 -1.00 -5.39
CA ILE A 110 6.96 -0.60 -4.07
C ILE A 110 7.97 0.35 -3.45
N PHE A 111 7.52 1.45 -2.86
CA PHE A 111 8.37 2.33 -2.08
C PHE A 111 8.23 2.03 -0.59
N LEU A 112 9.37 1.96 0.08
CA LEU A 112 9.53 1.59 1.48
C LEU A 112 10.33 2.67 2.19
N ALA A 113 9.87 3.10 3.35
CA ALA A 113 10.57 4.10 4.13
C ALA A 113 11.01 3.56 5.49
N ARG A 114 12.24 3.88 5.86
CA ARG A 114 12.81 3.49 7.15
C ARG A 114 12.03 4.14 8.29
N TYR A 115 11.60 3.32 9.24
CA TYR A 115 10.87 3.76 10.41
C TYR A 115 11.78 4.61 11.30
N GLY A 116 11.43 5.88 11.51
CA GLY A 116 12.21 6.83 12.31
C GLY A 116 13.52 7.30 11.67
N GLY A 117 13.83 6.87 10.44
CA GLY A 117 14.98 7.31 9.67
C GLY A 117 14.62 8.35 8.62
N ASP A 118 15.53 8.56 7.68
CA ASP A 118 15.39 9.41 6.49
C ASP A 118 15.59 8.61 5.19
N THR A 119 15.68 7.28 5.26
CA THR A 119 15.94 6.44 4.08
C THR A 119 14.64 6.01 3.38
N LEU A 120 14.59 6.22 2.07
CA LEU A 120 13.58 5.69 1.15
C LEU A 120 14.23 4.65 0.23
N VAL A 121 13.52 3.54 0.02
CA VAL A 121 14.00 2.40 -0.74
C VAL A 121 12.92 2.01 -1.75
N SER A 122 13.31 1.77 -3.01
CA SER A 122 12.44 1.14 -4.00
C SER A 122 12.65 -0.37 -4.00
N TYR A 123 11.57 -1.14 -4.07
CA TYR A 123 11.58 -2.60 -4.23
C TYR A 123 10.91 -2.97 -5.55
N ASP A 124 11.67 -3.67 -6.40
CA ASP A 124 11.20 -4.21 -7.67
C ASP A 124 10.49 -5.55 -7.41
N MET A 125 9.18 -5.58 -7.64
CA MET A 125 8.33 -6.74 -7.42
C MET A 125 8.58 -7.86 -8.43
N TRP A 126 8.99 -7.51 -9.65
CA TRP A 126 9.19 -8.46 -10.74
C TRP A 126 10.48 -9.24 -10.53
N HIS A 127 11.58 -8.52 -10.28
CA HIS A 127 12.89 -9.11 -10.06
C HIS A 127 13.15 -9.50 -8.60
N GLN A 128 12.26 -9.09 -7.68
CA GLN A 128 12.37 -9.27 -6.23
C GLN A 128 13.69 -8.73 -5.68
N LYS A 129 14.04 -7.51 -6.08
CA LYS A 129 15.29 -6.85 -5.70
C LYS A 129 15.03 -5.48 -5.11
N VAL A 130 15.87 -5.11 -4.17
CA VAL A 130 15.95 -3.73 -3.72
C VAL A 130 16.72 -2.92 -4.77
N GLY A 131 16.12 -1.81 -5.17
CA GLY A 131 16.66 -0.85 -6.13
C GLY A 131 17.26 0.36 -5.45
N CYS A 132 16.83 1.55 -5.91
CA CYS A 132 17.34 2.84 -5.46
C CYS A 132 17.13 3.07 -3.95
N ILE A 133 18.18 3.58 -3.31
CA ILE A 133 18.16 4.04 -1.92
C ILE A 133 18.42 5.53 -1.93
N ILE A 134 17.47 6.30 -1.38
CA ILE A 134 17.51 7.76 -1.34
C ILE A 134 17.49 8.19 0.12
N ASN A 135 18.38 9.10 0.50
CA ASN A 135 18.30 9.79 1.78
C ASN A 135 17.46 11.05 1.61
N LEU A 136 16.34 11.10 2.32
CA LEU A 136 15.43 12.22 2.39
C LEU A 136 15.93 13.25 3.40
N GLU A 137 15.28 14.42 3.44
CA GLU A 137 15.54 15.38 4.51
C GLU A 137 15.09 14.81 5.86
N LYS A 138 15.80 15.13 6.95
CA LYS A 138 15.44 14.66 8.30
C LYS A 138 13.98 15.03 8.63
N ASN A 139 13.23 14.09 9.21
CA ASN A 139 11.82 14.22 9.57
C ASN A 139 10.81 14.32 8.41
N SER A 140 11.23 14.16 7.14
CA SER A 140 10.33 14.17 5.98
C SER A 140 9.43 12.93 5.87
N VAL A 141 9.87 11.82 6.47
CA VAL A 141 9.30 10.50 6.24
C VAL A 141 7.86 10.40 6.77
N GLN A 142 7.48 11.20 7.77
CA GLN A 142 6.15 11.15 8.40
C GLN A 142 4.96 11.51 7.49
N LYS A 143 5.18 12.02 6.26
CA LYS A 143 4.10 12.63 5.45
C LYS A 143 4.03 12.12 4.01
N PHE A 144 4.07 10.80 3.80
CA PHE A 144 3.68 10.26 2.49
C PHE A 144 2.17 10.25 2.39
N LEU A 145 1.64 11.00 1.42
CA LEU A 145 0.23 11.01 1.08
C LEU A 145 0.10 10.45 -0.33
N PRO A 146 -0.82 9.50 -0.58
CA PRO A 146 -1.06 9.02 -1.92
C PRO A 146 -1.53 10.18 -2.80
N TYR A 147 -0.88 10.37 -3.95
CA TYR A 147 -1.35 11.31 -4.95
C TYR A 147 -2.52 10.68 -5.70
N VAL A 148 -3.68 11.34 -5.68
CA VAL A 148 -4.85 10.94 -6.47
C VAL A 148 -5.02 11.95 -7.60
N PRO A 149 -4.55 11.65 -8.83
CA PRO A 149 -4.77 12.53 -9.96
C PRO A 149 -6.27 12.68 -10.20
N VAL A 150 -6.77 13.91 -10.13
CA VAL A 150 -8.13 14.25 -10.56
C VAL A 150 -8.10 14.34 -12.08
N PHE A 151 -8.50 13.27 -12.76
CA PHE A 151 -8.81 13.35 -14.18
C PHE A 151 -10.18 14.00 -14.33
N SER A 152 -10.19 15.32 -14.53
CA SER A 152 -11.33 15.99 -15.13
C SER A 152 -11.28 15.68 -16.62
N GLU A 153 -12.14 14.77 -17.11
CA GLU A 153 -12.44 14.77 -18.54
C GLU A 153 -13.02 16.16 -18.86
N PRO A 154 -12.52 16.86 -19.89
CA PRO A 154 -13.27 17.97 -20.43
C PRO A 154 -14.61 17.40 -20.88
N LEU A 155 -15.72 17.94 -20.40
CA LEU A 155 -17.00 17.73 -21.07
C LEU A 155 -16.75 18.05 -22.53
N ALA A 156 -16.83 17.03 -23.39
CA ALA A 156 -16.93 17.30 -24.81
C ALA A 156 -18.21 18.11 -24.95
N ASP A 157 -18.06 19.41 -25.21
CA ASP A 157 -19.17 20.27 -25.59
C ASP A 157 -19.81 19.59 -26.79
N ALA A 158 -20.96 18.97 -26.55
CA ALA A 158 -21.87 18.56 -27.60
C ALA A 158 -22.47 19.84 -28.18
N GLU A 159 -21.71 20.52 -29.03
CA GLU A 159 -22.25 21.55 -29.91
C GLU A 159 -22.49 20.96 -31.30
N GLY A 160 -23.78 20.88 -31.66
CA GLY A 160 -24.28 21.09 -33.02
C GLY A 160 -24.50 19.86 -33.88
#